data_AF-A0A2G4GY31-F1
#
_entry.id   AF-A0A2G4GY31-F1
#
_cell.length_a   1.000
_cell.length_b   1.000
_cell.length_c   1.000
_cell.angle_alpha   90.00
_cell.angle_beta   90.00
_cell.angle_gamma   90.00
#
_symmetry.space_group_name_H-M   'P 1'
#
loop_
_entity.id
_entity.type
_entity.pdbx_description
1 polymer ?
#
loop_
_entity_poly.entity_id
_entity_poly.type
_entity_poly.pdbx_seq_one_letter_code
_entity_poly.pdbx_strand_id
1 'polypeptide(L)'
;MRFATIVTLIAATLAFAPAARAQQVEPEVFTLPNGMKFLLVPRHDQPNTVAAGWLAKVGSVNERPGITGISHFFEHMMFKGTDAIGTRDSARDADYRARQKAIRDKINQLTWSAQYDSYFKGSIADAWDAKNDTPELARLRAELKSLMDEQQGKAGDAEIKQLEVELAKTDA
;
A
#
# COMPACT_ATOMS: atom_id res chain seq x y z
N MET A 1 48.58 22.44 24.18
CA MET A 1 47.24 23.08 24.36
C MET A 1 46.18 22.56 23.40
N ARG A 2 46.42 22.46 22.08
CA ARG A 2 45.40 22.05 21.08
C ARG A 2 44.79 20.64 21.28
N PHE A 3 45.58 19.67 21.74
CA PHE A 3 45.10 18.30 21.97
C PHE A 3 44.11 18.20 23.14
N ALA A 4 44.38 18.90 24.24
CA ALA A 4 43.49 18.92 25.40
C ALA A 4 42.13 19.56 25.04
N THR A 5 42.14 20.65 24.26
CA THR A 5 40.92 21.32 23.81
C THR A 5 40.05 20.42 22.93
N ILE A 6 40.66 19.63 22.03
CA ILE A 6 39.93 18.69 21.16
C ILE A 6 39.31 17.56 21.98
N VAL A 7 40.04 17.01 22.94
CA VAL A 7 39.52 15.94 23.83
C VAL A 7 38.37 16.47 24.69
N THR A 8 38.47 17.69 25.22
CA THR A 8 37.38 18.32 25.98
C THR A 8 36.16 18.60 25.10
N LEU A 9 36.35 19.05 23.84
CA LEU A 9 35.25 19.28 22.89
C LEU A 9 34.54 17.98 22.50
N ILE A 10 35.27 16.88 22.28
CA ILE A 10 34.69 15.56 21.97
C ILE A 10 33.96 14.99 23.20
N ALA A 11 34.53 15.13 24.40
CA ALA A 11 33.86 14.70 25.63
C ALA A 11 32.57 15.50 25.89
N ALA A 12 32.57 16.80 25.58
CA ALA A 12 31.39 17.66 25.70
C ALA A 12 30.30 17.28 24.68
N THR A 13 30.64 16.95 23.43
CA THR A 13 29.66 16.51 22.43
C THR A 13 29.06 15.13 22.73
N LEU A 14 29.85 14.20 23.29
CA LEU A 14 29.36 12.89 23.75
C LEU A 14 28.47 13.00 25.00
N ALA A 15 28.76 13.92 25.92
CA ALA A 15 27.95 14.15 27.12
C ALA A 15 26.60 14.82 26.83
N PHE A 16 26.50 15.58 25.73
CA PHE A 16 25.27 16.25 25.28
C PHE A 16 24.58 15.56 24.10
N ALA A 17 25.03 14.37 23.69
CA ALA A 17 24.32 13.60 22.70
C ALA A 17 22.94 13.21 23.26
N PRO A 18 21.83 13.65 22.64
CA PRO A 18 20.50 13.25 23.11
C PRO A 18 20.42 11.73 23.01
N ALA A 19 20.13 11.06 24.13
CA ALA A 19 19.85 9.65 24.11
C ALA A 19 18.65 9.44 23.18
N ALA A 20 18.88 8.77 22.05
CA ALA A 20 17.80 8.38 21.15
C ALA A 20 16.84 7.48 21.95
N ARG A 21 15.74 8.06 22.40
CA ARG A 21 14.66 7.34 23.05
C ARG A 21 13.90 6.66 21.91
N ALA A 22 14.03 5.33 21.80
CA ALA A 22 13.10 4.57 20.99
C ALA A 22 11.67 4.92 21.41
N GLN A 23 10.75 4.99 20.45
CA GLN A 23 9.35 5.26 20.74
C GLN A 23 8.83 4.13 21.64
N GLN A 24 8.58 4.46 22.91
CA GLN A 24 7.96 3.56 23.87
C GLN A 24 6.46 3.58 23.56
N VAL A 25 5.99 2.53 22.90
CA VAL A 25 4.57 2.30 22.66
C VAL A 25 4.14 1.25 23.67
N GLU A 26 3.32 1.64 24.64
CA GLU A 26 2.70 0.72 25.60
C GLU A 26 1.37 0.22 25.00
N PRO A 27 1.28 -1.03 24.51
CA PRO A 27 0.05 -1.56 23.98
C PRO A 27 -0.89 -1.99 25.10
N GLU A 28 -2.18 -1.83 24.87
CA GLU A 28 -3.20 -2.56 25.61
C GLU A 28 -3.17 -4.02 25.18
N VAL A 29 -3.00 -4.93 26.14
CA VAL A 29 -2.83 -6.37 25.88
C VAL A 29 -3.97 -7.14 26.49
N PHE A 30 -4.66 -7.94 25.66
CA PHE A 30 -5.70 -8.85 26.13
C PHE A 30 -5.71 -10.14 25.31
N THR A 31 -6.29 -11.19 25.90
CA THR A 31 -6.40 -12.52 25.28
C THR A 31 -7.87 -12.89 25.16
N LEU A 32 -8.28 -13.28 23.95
CA LEU A 32 -9.63 -13.75 23.69
C LEU A 32 -9.88 -15.16 24.26
N PRO A 33 -11.15 -15.59 24.44
CA PRO A 33 -11.48 -16.94 24.91
C PRO A 33 -10.88 -18.09 24.07
N ASN A 34 -10.62 -17.84 22.78
CA ASN A 34 -9.98 -18.80 21.87
C ASN A 34 -8.44 -18.83 21.97
N GLY A 35 -7.84 -18.07 22.89
CA GLY A 35 -6.40 -17.99 23.12
C GLY A 35 -5.65 -16.98 22.24
N MET A 36 -6.34 -16.25 21.34
CA MET A 36 -5.70 -15.23 20.51
C MET A 36 -5.32 -14.01 21.34
N LYS A 37 -4.05 -13.61 21.28
CA LYS A 37 -3.51 -12.43 21.95
C LYS A 37 -3.60 -11.20 21.05
N PHE A 38 -4.20 -10.13 21.55
CA PHE A 38 -4.23 -8.81 20.90
C PHE A 38 -3.23 -7.86 21.54
N LEU A 39 -2.63 -7.04 20.68
CA LEU A 39 -1.84 -5.88 21.05
C LEU A 39 -2.51 -4.68 20.40
N LEU A 40 -3.20 -3.85 21.18
CA LEU A 40 -3.94 -2.68 20.71
C LEU A 40 -3.19 -1.41 21.08
N VAL A 41 -3.04 -0.49 20.13
CA VAL A 41 -2.43 0.82 20.35
C VAL A 41 -3.41 1.90 19.87
N PRO A 42 -4.24 2.48 20.76
CA PRO A 42 -5.15 3.56 20.39
C PRO A 42 -4.39 4.81 19.95
N ARG A 43 -4.79 5.39 18.80
CA ARG A 43 -4.19 6.61 18.22
C ARG A 43 -5.26 7.67 17.98
N HIS A 44 -5.62 8.40 19.02
CA HIS A 44 -6.63 9.46 18.96
C HIS A 44 -6.19 10.68 18.13
N ASP A 45 -4.90 10.84 17.89
CA ASP A 45 -4.30 11.87 17.03
C ASP A 45 -4.43 11.55 15.53
N GLN A 46 -4.80 10.31 15.17
CA GLN A 46 -4.90 9.83 13.79
C GLN A 46 -6.22 9.07 13.56
N PRO A 47 -7.39 9.73 13.64
CA PRO A 47 -8.69 9.07 13.61
C PRO A 47 -9.01 8.36 12.29
N ASN A 48 -8.34 8.72 11.20
CA ASN A 48 -8.62 8.22 9.84
C ASN A 48 -7.68 7.09 9.40
N THR A 49 -6.87 6.53 10.31
CA THR A 49 -5.86 5.53 9.96
C THR A 49 -5.87 4.38 10.95
N VAL A 50 -5.98 3.17 10.42
CA VAL A 50 -5.86 1.93 11.18
C VAL A 50 -4.78 1.08 10.52
N ALA A 51 -3.84 0.59 11.32
CA ALA A 51 -2.90 -0.43 10.92
C ALA A 51 -3.20 -1.70 11.72
N ALA A 52 -3.32 -2.83 11.05
CA ALA A 52 -3.56 -4.12 11.65
C ALA A 52 -2.56 -5.14 11.11
N GLY A 53 -2.17 -6.09 11.95
CA GLY A 53 -1.32 -7.20 11.58
C GLY A 53 -1.77 -8.46 12.29
N TRP A 54 -1.63 -9.60 11.62
CA TRP A 54 -1.87 -10.91 12.21
C TRP A 54 -0.58 -11.71 12.14
N LEU A 55 -0.10 -12.14 13.31
CA LEU A 55 1.04 -13.03 13.43
C LEU A 55 0.56 -14.44 13.77
N ALA A 56 0.90 -15.40 12.93
CA ALA A 56 0.76 -16.81 13.22
C ALA A 56 2.12 -17.36 13.68
N LYS A 57 2.15 -18.10 14.80
CA LYS A 57 3.38 -18.69 15.34
C LYS A 57 3.73 -20.00 14.60
N VAL A 58 3.98 -19.89 13.30
CA VAL A 58 4.32 -20.97 12.37
C VAL A 58 5.16 -20.40 11.22
N GLY A 59 5.93 -21.23 10.53
CA GLY A 59 6.67 -20.83 9.32
C GLY A 59 7.52 -21.95 8.75
N SER A 60 8.48 -21.61 7.91
CA SER A 60 9.37 -22.58 7.26
C SER A 60 10.18 -23.43 8.25
N VAL A 61 10.46 -22.89 9.44
CA VAL A 61 11.09 -23.63 10.56
C VAL A 61 10.29 -24.86 11.02
N ASN A 62 8.99 -24.91 10.72
CA ASN A 62 8.12 -26.02 11.06
C ASN A 62 7.92 -27.02 9.91
N GLU A 63 8.58 -26.80 8.77
CA GLU A 63 8.51 -27.69 7.62
C GLU A 63 9.43 -28.91 7.79
N ARG A 64 9.13 -29.97 7.02
CA ARG A 64 9.94 -31.19 6.95
C ARG A 64 10.33 -31.48 5.49
N PRO A 65 11.39 -32.26 5.24
CA PRO A 65 11.71 -32.69 3.88
C PRO A 65 10.49 -33.31 3.18
N GLY A 66 10.28 -32.92 1.93
CA GLY A 66 9.11 -33.33 1.12
C GLY A 66 7.94 -32.34 1.12
N ILE A 67 7.91 -31.34 2.02
CA ILE A 67 6.92 -30.24 2.02
C ILE A 67 7.56 -28.86 2.14
N THR A 68 8.85 -28.74 1.83
CA THR A 68 9.59 -27.49 1.94
C THR A 68 9.00 -26.41 1.03
N GLY A 69 8.78 -25.21 1.56
CA GLY A 69 8.17 -24.07 0.88
C GLY A 69 6.64 -23.99 1.03
N ILE A 70 5.99 -24.94 1.70
CA ILE A 70 4.54 -24.93 1.87
C ILE A 70 4.03 -23.74 2.68
N SER A 71 4.77 -23.27 3.69
CA SER A 71 4.36 -22.11 4.49
C SER A 71 4.35 -20.84 3.64
N HIS A 72 5.37 -20.67 2.80
CA HIS A 72 5.46 -19.56 1.85
C HIS A 72 4.40 -19.69 0.75
N PHE A 73 4.18 -20.89 0.22
CA PHE A 73 3.11 -21.13 -0.74
C PHE A 73 1.73 -20.77 -0.15
N PHE A 74 1.48 -21.15 1.10
CA PHE A 74 0.25 -20.80 1.81
C PHE A 74 0.08 -19.29 1.96
N GLU A 75 1.16 -18.57 2.31
CA GLU A 75 1.17 -17.10 2.35
C GLU A 75 0.72 -16.49 1.01
N HIS A 76 1.24 -16.97 -0.13
CA HIS A 76 0.77 -16.51 -1.45
C HIS A 76 -0.71 -16.81 -1.70
N MET A 77 -1.19 -17.96 -1.24
CA MET A 77 -2.58 -18.38 -1.42
C MET A 77 -3.56 -17.56 -0.59
N MET A 78 -3.14 -17.03 0.56
CA MET A 78 -3.98 -16.13 1.38
C MET A 78 -4.44 -14.87 0.62
N PHE A 79 -3.74 -14.49 -0.46
CA PHE A 79 -4.08 -13.33 -1.29
C PHE A 79 -4.87 -13.68 -2.57
N LYS A 80 -5.21 -14.95 -2.79
CA LYS A 80 -5.96 -15.39 -3.99
C LYS A 80 -7.47 -15.33 -3.82
N GLY A 81 -7.94 -14.96 -2.64
CA GLY A 81 -9.34 -14.82 -2.29
C GLY A 81 -9.78 -15.84 -1.24
N THR A 82 -10.99 -15.62 -0.76
CA THR A 82 -11.73 -16.45 0.19
C THR A 82 -13.11 -16.72 -0.41
N ASP A 83 -13.91 -17.57 0.25
CA ASP A 83 -15.29 -17.83 -0.16
C ASP A 83 -16.17 -16.57 -0.13
N ALA A 84 -15.79 -15.56 0.64
CA ALA A 84 -16.50 -14.28 0.74
C ALA A 84 -15.94 -13.20 -0.19
N ILE A 85 -14.62 -13.15 -0.40
CA ILE A 85 -13.92 -12.08 -1.12
C ILE A 85 -12.97 -12.70 -2.13
N GLY A 86 -13.22 -12.54 -3.43
CA GLY A 86 -12.35 -13.07 -4.47
C GLY A 86 -12.96 -12.96 -5.86
N THR A 87 -12.26 -13.51 -6.85
CA THR A 87 -12.73 -13.59 -8.24
C THR A 87 -14.04 -14.38 -8.30
N ARG A 88 -15.13 -13.71 -8.69
CA ARG A 88 -16.45 -14.34 -8.90
C ARG A 88 -16.63 -14.86 -10.33
N ASP A 89 -16.01 -14.19 -11.30
CA ASP A 89 -16.02 -14.54 -12.71
C ASP A 89 -14.59 -14.41 -13.26
N SER A 90 -13.94 -15.56 -13.44
CA SER A 90 -12.54 -15.60 -13.86
C SER A 90 -12.33 -15.20 -15.32
N ALA A 91 -13.33 -15.40 -16.18
CA ALA A 91 -13.28 -15.02 -17.58
C ALA A 91 -13.39 -13.50 -17.73
N ARG A 92 -14.34 -12.89 -17.01
CA ARG A 92 -14.49 -11.44 -16.95
C ARG A 92 -13.26 -10.76 -16.33
N ASP A 93 -12.73 -11.32 -15.25
CA ASP A 93 -11.50 -10.81 -14.65
C ASP A 93 -10.29 -10.95 -15.59
N ALA A 94 -10.24 -12.00 -16.42
CA ALA A 94 -9.20 -12.16 -17.43
C ALA A 94 -9.28 -11.08 -18.52
N ASP A 95 -10.49 -10.74 -18.97
CA ASP A 95 -10.72 -9.61 -19.90
C ASP A 95 -10.23 -8.28 -19.31
N TYR A 96 -10.63 -7.96 -18.08
CA TYR A 96 -10.16 -6.75 -17.39
C TYR A 96 -8.63 -6.71 -17.30
N ARG A 97 -8.00 -7.82 -16.91
CA ARG A 97 -6.52 -7.90 -16.85
C ARG A 97 -5.88 -7.67 -18.22
N ALA A 98 -6.42 -8.26 -19.28
CA ALA A 98 -5.90 -8.10 -20.64
C ALA A 98 -5.99 -6.63 -21.09
N ARG A 99 -7.14 -5.99 -20.89
CA ARG A 99 -7.37 -4.57 -21.22
C ARG A 99 -6.48 -3.64 -20.39
N GLN A 100 -6.39 -3.85 -19.07
CA GLN A 100 -5.50 -3.07 -18.20
C GLN A 100 -4.04 -3.22 -18.61
N LYS A 101 -3.60 -4.44 -18.95
CA LYS A 101 -2.24 -4.69 -19.43
C LYS A 101 -1.96 -3.91 -20.72
N ALA A 102 -2.85 -3.97 -21.70
CA ALA A 102 -2.69 -3.24 -22.96
C ALA A 102 -2.56 -1.73 -22.76
N ILE A 103 -3.34 -1.14 -21.84
CA ILE A 103 -3.25 0.29 -21.51
C ILE A 103 -1.93 0.59 -20.77
N ARG A 104 -1.56 -0.23 -19.78
CA ARG A 104 -0.30 -0.07 -19.03
C ARG A 104 0.93 -0.17 -19.91
N ASP A 105 0.93 -1.10 -20.88
CA ASP A 105 2.02 -1.25 -21.82
C ASP A 105 2.20 0.04 -22.66
N LYS A 106 1.10 0.64 -23.14
CA LYS A 106 1.13 1.94 -23.84
C LYS A 106 1.62 3.09 -22.94
N ILE A 107 1.12 3.16 -21.70
CA ILE A 107 1.57 4.14 -20.71
C ILE A 107 3.07 4.02 -20.50
N ASN A 108 3.57 2.80 -20.28
CA ASN A 108 4.99 2.54 -20.10
C ASN A 108 5.78 2.96 -21.33
N GLN A 109 5.34 2.57 -22.53
CA GLN A 109 5.99 2.94 -23.78
C GLN A 109 6.11 4.47 -23.93
N LEU A 110 5.02 5.21 -23.76
CA LEU A 110 5.00 6.68 -23.88
C LEU A 110 5.80 7.37 -22.78
N THR A 111 5.77 6.83 -21.56
CA THR A 111 6.56 7.36 -20.46
C THR A 111 8.04 7.22 -20.79
N TRP A 112 8.49 6.03 -21.18
CA TRP A 112 9.89 5.77 -21.53
C TRP A 112 10.36 6.48 -22.80
N SER A 113 9.48 6.74 -23.77
CA SER A 113 9.87 7.39 -25.03
C SER A 113 9.72 8.91 -25.01
N ALA A 114 8.54 9.44 -24.67
CA ALA A 114 8.23 10.87 -24.78
C ALA A 114 8.49 11.63 -23.48
N GLN A 115 8.06 11.09 -22.34
CA GLN A 115 8.26 11.76 -21.05
C GLN A 115 9.72 11.77 -20.64
N TYR A 116 10.39 10.62 -20.69
CA TYR A 116 11.82 10.56 -20.34
C TYR A 116 12.68 11.39 -21.28
N ASP A 117 12.40 11.43 -22.58
CA ASP A 117 13.09 12.33 -23.52
C ASP A 117 12.89 13.81 -23.14
N SER A 118 11.67 14.20 -22.77
CA SER A 118 11.38 15.56 -22.28
C SER A 118 12.06 15.88 -20.95
N TYR A 119 12.15 14.89 -20.05
CA TYR A 119 12.85 15.00 -18.77
C TYR A 119 14.36 15.18 -18.97
N PHE A 120 14.98 14.36 -19.82
CA PHE A 120 16.42 14.48 -20.11
C PHE A 120 16.78 15.78 -20.83
N LYS A 121 15.84 16.36 -21.59
CA LYS A 121 15.97 17.70 -22.17
C LYS A 121 15.76 18.84 -21.16
N GLY A 122 15.32 18.53 -19.95
CA GLY A 122 15.02 19.51 -18.91
C GLY A 122 13.69 20.26 -19.11
N SER A 123 12.85 19.83 -20.06
CA SER A 123 11.55 20.45 -20.34
C SER A 123 10.51 20.14 -19.26
N ILE A 124 10.68 19.02 -18.53
CA ILE A 124 9.82 18.60 -17.42
C ILE A 124 10.69 18.16 -16.24
N ALA A 125 10.18 18.32 -15.01
CA ALA A 125 10.92 18.00 -13.78
C ALA A 125 10.84 16.53 -13.36
N ASP A 126 9.78 15.82 -13.78
CA ASP A 126 9.57 14.40 -13.47
C ASP A 126 8.73 13.76 -14.59
N ALA A 127 9.22 12.65 -15.14
CA ALA A 127 8.56 11.87 -16.19
C ALA A 127 7.30 11.12 -15.69
N TRP A 128 7.15 10.95 -14.38
CA TRP A 128 6.04 10.23 -13.77
C TRP A 128 4.98 11.16 -13.15
N ASP A 129 5.28 12.44 -12.93
CA ASP A 129 4.30 13.42 -12.44
C ASP A 129 3.20 13.67 -13.49
N ALA A 130 1.94 13.43 -13.11
CA ALA A 130 0.79 13.60 -13.96
C ALA A 130 0.59 15.03 -14.49
N LYS A 131 1.15 16.04 -13.83
CA LYS A 131 1.12 17.43 -14.31
C LYS A 131 1.90 17.63 -15.61
N ASN A 132 2.88 16.76 -15.85
CA ASN A 132 3.72 16.79 -17.03
C ASN A 132 3.19 15.85 -18.12
N ASP A 133 2.06 15.18 -17.92
CA ASP A 133 1.52 14.22 -18.89
C ASP A 133 1.21 14.88 -20.23
N THR A 134 1.59 14.19 -21.31
CA THR A 134 1.06 14.52 -22.62
C THR A 134 -0.46 14.28 -22.65
N PRO A 135 -1.22 14.94 -23.54
CA PRO A 135 -2.67 14.70 -23.64
C PRO A 135 -3.04 13.22 -23.84
N GLU A 136 -2.20 12.48 -24.57
CA GLU A 136 -2.39 11.04 -24.77
C GLU A 136 -2.14 10.25 -23.48
N LEU A 137 -1.07 10.55 -22.74
CA LEU A 137 -0.73 9.87 -21.49
C LEU A 137 -1.79 10.12 -20.41
N ALA A 138 -2.27 11.36 -20.30
CA ALA A 138 -3.37 11.73 -19.41
C ALA A 138 -4.65 10.95 -19.76
N ARG A 139 -4.98 10.83 -21.06
CA ARG A 139 -6.12 10.03 -21.53
C ARG A 139 -5.98 8.55 -21.15
N LEU A 140 -4.82 7.94 -21.39
CA LEU A 140 -4.58 6.53 -21.08
C LEU A 140 -4.65 6.25 -19.57
N ARG A 141 -4.13 7.16 -18.73
CA ARG A 141 -4.24 7.05 -17.28
C ARG A 141 -5.69 7.17 -16.80
N ALA A 142 -6.48 8.07 -17.39
CA ALA A 142 -7.91 8.17 -17.12
C ALA A 142 -8.68 6.91 -17.56
N GLU A 143 -8.36 6.36 -18.74
CA GLU A 143 -8.93 5.11 -19.25
C GLU A 143 -8.59 3.93 -18.33
N LEU A 144 -7.33 3.81 -17.90
CA LEU A 144 -6.89 2.79 -16.94
C LEU A 144 -7.65 2.91 -15.62
N LYS A 145 -7.80 4.14 -15.11
CA LYS A 145 -8.55 4.39 -13.87
C LYS A 145 -10.01 3.96 -14.01
N SER A 146 -10.69 4.39 -15.07
CA SER A 146 -12.09 4.01 -15.32
C SER A 146 -12.26 2.50 -15.40
N LEU A 147 -11.35 1.80 -16.07
CA LEU A 147 -11.37 0.35 -16.18
C LEU A 147 -11.15 -0.36 -14.84
N MET A 148 -10.26 0.20 -14.00
CA MET A 148 -9.99 -0.32 -12.66
C MET A 148 -11.19 -0.09 -11.73
N ASP A 149 -11.84 1.06 -11.80
CA ASP A 149 -13.02 1.38 -11.01
C ASP A 149 -14.20 0.48 -11.39
N GLU A 150 -14.40 0.22 -12.69
CA GLU A 150 -15.39 -0.72 -13.22
C GLU A 150 -15.14 -2.15 -12.68
N GLN A 151 -13.89 -2.63 -12.73
CA GLN A 151 -13.54 -3.95 -12.20
C GLN A 151 -13.76 -4.04 -10.68
N GLN A 152 -13.42 -2.99 -9.94
CA GLN A 152 -13.55 -2.95 -8.48
C GLN A 152 -14.99 -2.78 -8.00
N GLY A 153 -15.96 -2.56 -8.91
CA GLY A 153 -17.33 -2.26 -8.56
C GLY A 153 -17.45 -0.97 -7.74
N LYS A 154 -16.51 -0.03 -7.92
CA LYS A 154 -16.61 1.28 -7.28
C LYS A 154 -17.73 2.05 -7.95
N ALA A 155 -18.77 2.35 -7.16
CA ALA A 155 -19.85 3.22 -7.60
C ALA A 155 -19.26 4.55 -8.08
N GLY A 156 -19.67 5.01 -9.27
CA GLY A 156 -19.31 6.34 -9.75
C GLY A 156 -20.01 7.42 -8.93
N ASP A 157 -19.56 8.67 -9.00
CA ASP A 157 -20.12 9.80 -8.23
C ASP A 157 -21.65 9.93 -8.33
N ALA A 158 -22.23 9.57 -9.49
CA ALA A 158 -23.68 9.57 -9.69
C ALA A 158 -24.39 8.44 -8.95
N GLU A 159 -23.80 7.24 -8.93
CA GLU A 159 -24.34 6.06 -8.25
C GLU A 159 -24.18 6.21 -6.74
N ILE A 160 -23.07 6.78 -6.25
CA ILE A 160 -22.89 7.15 -4.84
C ILE A 160 -23.99 8.12 -4.41
N LYS A 161 -24.22 9.20 -5.16
CA LYS A 161 -25.29 10.16 -4.84
C LYS A 161 -26.68 9.52 -4.82
N GLN A 162 -26.93 8.55 -5.70
CA GLN A 162 -28.20 7.82 -5.70
C GLN A 162 -28.33 6.94 -4.45
N LEU A 163 -27.27 6.23 -4.07
CA LEU A 163 -27.23 5.42 -2.86
C LEU A 163 -27.39 6.27 -1.59
N GLU A 164 -26.80 7.46 -1.54
CA GLU A 164 -26.99 8.43 -0.44
C GLU A 164 -28.45 8.85 -0.31
N VAL A 165 -29.13 9.10 -1.43
CA VAL A 165 -30.56 9.44 -1.46
C VAL A 165 -31.43 8.27 -1.02
N GLU A 166 -31.07 7.03 -1.37
CA GLU A 166 -31.77 5.83 -0.92
C GLU A 166 -31.56 5.55 0.57
N LEU A 167 -30.34 5.74 1.07
CA LEU A 167 -30.01 5.60 2.49
C LEU A 167 -30.82 6.60 3.33
N ALA A 168 -30.89 7.86 2.89
CA ALA A 168 -31.66 8.90 3.57
C ALA A 168 -33.18 8.61 3.66
N LYS A 169 -33.72 7.73 2.80
CA LYS A 169 -35.12 7.27 2.88
C LYS A 169 -35.32 6.09 3.83
N THR A 170 -34.25 5.39 4.18
CA THR A 170 -34.29 4.19 5.03
C THR A 170 -34.14 4.56 6.51
N ASP A 171 -33.52 5.71 6.79
CA ASP A 171 -33.38 6.29 8.14
C ASP A 171 -34.59 7.14 8.59
N ALA A 172 -35.71 7.08 7.86
CA ALA A 172 -36.98 7.79 8.14
C ALA A 172 -38.12 6.79 8.38
#